data_AF-A0A2V3HNU3-F1
#
_entry.id   AF-A0A2V3HNU3-F1
#
_cell.length_a   1.000
_cell.length_b   1.000
_cell.length_c   1.000
_cell.angle_alpha   90.00
_cell.angle_beta   90.00
_cell.angle_gamma   90.00
#
_symmetry.space_group_name_H-M   'P 1'
#
loop_
_entity.id
_entity.type
_entity.pdbx_description
1 polymer ?
#
loop_
_entity_poly.entity_id
_entity_poly.type
_entity_poly.pdbx_seq_one_letter_code
_entity_poly.pdbx_strand_id
1 'polypeptide(L)'
;EIDHHTVAVLAGPGFHLLDIATGEPLGEGRSVSGGFRSVIARPGGGWVLQDRGDHMHLFDRTGRGIRRLRPGRIRHLVGWLDSEHLLVHDDDGYLRCLRLSGDDSQRVIEGRRWAWVSRLSGGRLLVQSSEGSLYEGTPNPFGWDSLEQLRELAADPLAADRCGDGWWLLTLSETLEQVPPTSTVAMPAGHLLSSNGADVMCTATRDGLVRWWESPQLASRRSEILKRLVVSERRRIDWEQRQVMFEAALAAEDEGMLTNAIELYQALGRTEDVRRLLGQQEQASAGG
;
A
#
# COMPACT_ATOMS: atom_id res chain seq x y z
N GLU A 1 -14.61 -0.12 -11.32
CA GLU A 1 -13.24 0.27 -10.93
C GLU A 1 -13.31 1.39 -9.91
N ILE A 2 -12.49 1.33 -8.87
CA ILE A 2 -12.35 2.38 -7.85
C ILE A 2 -11.31 3.36 -8.40
N ASP A 3 -11.53 4.67 -8.23
CA ASP A 3 -10.53 5.67 -8.63
C ASP A 3 -9.34 5.62 -7.65
N HIS A 4 -8.15 5.34 -8.18
CA HIS A 4 -6.91 5.22 -7.43
C HIS A 4 -6.03 6.48 -7.49
N HIS A 5 -6.47 7.53 -8.19
CA HIS A 5 -5.71 8.78 -8.31
C HIS A 5 -6.18 9.86 -7.34
N THR A 6 -7.31 9.64 -6.68
CA THR A 6 -7.94 10.63 -5.80
C THR A 6 -8.01 10.09 -4.37
N VAL A 7 -7.71 10.93 -3.39
CA VAL A 7 -7.93 10.66 -1.97
C VAL A 7 -9.00 11.57 -1.38
N ALA A 8 -9.87 10.97 -0.58
CA ALA A 8 -10.89 11.64 0.20
C ALA A 8 -10.34 12.07 1.57
N VAL A 9 -10.40 13.36 1.88
CA VAL A 9 -9.98 13.91 3.18
C VAL A 9 -11.17 14.52 3.91
N LEU A 10 -11.43 14.02 5.12
CA LEU A 10 -12.47 14.55 6.00
C LEU A 10 -11.86 15.61 6.93
N ALA A 11 -12.34 16.85 6.84
CA ALA A 11 -11.79 17.98 7.60
C ALA A 11 -12.91 18.76 8.30
N GLY A 12 -13.09 18.54 9.60
CA GLY A 12 -14.13 19.18 10.38
C GLY A 12 -15.54 18.90 9.80
N PRO A 13 -16.31 19.94 9.40
CA PRO A 13 -17.61 19.76 8.77
C PRO A 13 -17.54 19.41 7.28
N GLY A 14 -16.36 19.56 6.65
CA GLY A 14 -16.15 19.49 5.21
C GLY A 14 -15.49 18.20 4.73
N PHE A 15 -15.40 18.11 3.41
CA PHE A 15 -14.84 16.98 2.68
C PHE A 15 -14.09 17.52 1.46
N HIS A 16 -12.84 17.10 1.29
CA HIS A 16 -11.97 17.52 0.19
C HIS A 16 -11.51 16.31 -0.62
N LEU A 17 -11.33 16.53 -1.91
CA LEU A 17 -10.71 15.59 -2.83
C LEU A 17 -9.34 16.12 -3.21
N LEU A 18 -8.31 15.30 -3.04
CA LEU A 18 -6.94 15.63 -3.42
C LEU A 18 -6.44 14.63 -4.45
N ASP A 19 -5.61 15.11 -5.37
CA ASP A 19 -4.85 14.25 -6.27
C ASP A 19 -3.71 13.59 -5.48
N ILE A 20 -3.56 12.27 -5.58
CA ILE A 20 -2.57 11.52 -4.80
C ILE A 20 -1.14 11.80 -5.28
N ALA A 21 -0.95 12.10 -6.56
CA ALA A 21 0.38 12.31 -7.12
C ALA A 21 0.93 13.71 -6.82
N THR A 22 0.06 14.72 -6.81
CA THR A 22 0.45 16.13 -6.66
C THR A 22 0.08 16.71 -5.29
N GLY A 23 -0.92 16.16 -4.61
CA GLY A 23 -1.49 16.71 -3.38
C GLY A 23 -2.42 17.90 -3.61
N GLU A 24 -2.62 18.33 -4.86
CA GLU A 24 -3.46 19.47 -5.21
C GLU A 24 -4.95 19.16 -4.98
N PRO A 25 -5.76 20.16 -4.58
CA PRO A 25 -7.20 19.99 -4.43
C PRO A 25 -7.89 19.82 -5.78
N LEU A 26 -8.63 18.73 -5.94
CA LEU A 26 -9.46 18.43 -7.11
C LEU A 26 -10.88 18.96 -6.97
N GLY A 27 -11.36 19.09 -5.73
CA GLY A 27 -12.71 19.57 -5.45
C GLY A 27 -13.04 19.59 -3.96
N GLU A 28 -14.10 20.31 -3.62
CA GLU A 28 -14.66 20.37 -2.28
C GLU A 28 -16.12 19.92 -2.32
N GLY A 29 -16.47 18.99 -1.44
CA GLY A 29 -17.85 18.55 -1.26
C GLY A 29 -18.62 19.43 -0.27
N ARG A 30 -19.95 19.28 -0.26
CA ARG A 30 -20.80 20.02 0.68
C ARG A 30 -20.49 19.65 2.13
N SER A 31 -20.39 20.67 2.98
CA SER A 31 -20.28 20.52 4.43
C SER A 31 -21.60 20.08 5.06
N VAL A 32 -21.51 19.30 6.15
CA VAL A 32 -22.65 18.89 6.98
C VAL A 32 -22.40 19.32 8.41
N SER A 33 -23.46 19.73 9.11
CA SER A 33 -23.39 20.09 10.53
C SER A 33 -22.85 18.91 11.34
N GLY A 34 -21.79 19.14 12.12
CA GLY A 34 -21.11 18.09 12.88
C GLY A 34 -20.16 17.23 12.04
N GLY A 35 -20.12 17.36 10.72
CA GLY A 35 -19.14 16.71 9.83
C GLY A 35 -19.35 15.22 9.60
N PHE A 36 -18.38 14.65 8.87
CA PHE A 36 -18.39 13.25 8.47
C PHE A 36 -17.56 12.38 9.40
N ARG A 37 -18.03 11.14 9.63
CA ARG A 37 -17.35 10.12 10.44
C ARG A 37 -16.44 9.24 9.60
N SER A 38 -16.88 8.90 8.39
CA SER A 38 -16.19 7.93 7.54
C SER A 38 -16.52 8.19 6.08
N VAL A 39 -15.63 7.69 5.21
CA VAL A 39 -15.75 7.78 3.76
C VAL A 39 -15.34 6.46 3.13
N ILE A 40 -16.03 6.07 2.07
CA ILE A 40 -15.66 4.94 1.24
C ILE A 40 -15.85 5.30 -0.24
N ALA A 41 -14.89 4.90 -1.07
CA ALA A 41 -15.01 5.06 -2.52
C ALA A 41 -16.10 4.15 -3.08
N ARG A 42 -16.81 4.61 -4.10
CA ARG A 42 -17.85 3.84 -4.79
C ARG A 42 -17.26 3.04 -5.94
N PRO A 43 -17.72 1.80 -6.16
CA PRO A 43 -17.48 1.09 -7.41
C PRO A 43 -18.04 1.91 -8.58
N GLY A 44 -17.22 2.17 -9.59
CA GLY A 44 -17.62 3.05 -10.70
C GLY A 44 -17.41 4.54 -10.40
N GLY A 45 -16.84 4.88 -9.24
CA GLY A 45 -16.36 6.20 -8.88
C GLY A 45 -17.35 7.07 -8.10
N GLY A 46 -16.80 8.09 -7.45
CA GLY A 46 -17.50 8.89 -6.46
C GLY A 46 -17.36 8.30 -5.06
N TRP A 47 -18.14 8.85 -4.13
CA TRP A 47 -17.89 8.65 -2.71
C TRP A 47 -19.18 8.47 -1.93
N VAL A 48 -19.12 7.67 -0.88
CA VAL A 48 -20.17 7.56 0.14
C VAL A 48 -19.57 8.02 1.46
N LEU A 49 -20.19 9.03 2.05
CA LEU A 49 -19.78 9.58 3.33
C LEU A 49 -20.89 9.38 4.35
N GLN A 50 -20.50 8.90 5.52
CA GLN A 50 -21.39 8.81 6.67
C GLN A 50 -21.24 10.07 7.52
N ASP A 51 -22.35 10.74 7.83
CA ASP A 51 -22.33 11.85 8.79
C ASP A 51 -22.20 11.34 10.24
N ARG A 52 -22.06 12.26 11.21
CA ARG A 52 -22.07 11.91 12.64
C ARG A 52 -23.48 11.64 13.21
N GLY A 53 -24.52 11.72 12.39
CA GLY A 53 -25.91 11.46 12.75
C GLY A 53 -26.38 10.12 12.20
N ASP A 54 -27.45 10.16 11.42
CA ASP A 54 -28.11 9.00 10.82
C ASP A 54 -28.22 9.07 9.29
N HIS A 55 -27.46 9.98 8.66
CA HIS A 55 -27.46 10.13 7.20
C HIS A 55 -26.21 9.56 6.54
N MET A 56 -26.40 9.14 5.30
CA MET A 56 -25.34 8.86 4.36
C MET A 56 -25.50 9.75 3.13
N HIS A 57 -24.37 10.21 2.60
CA HIS A 57 -24.31 11.15 1.51
C HIS A 57 -23.55 10.52 0.34
N LEU A 58 -24.19 10.51 -0.83
CA LEU A 58 -23.60 10.04 -2.07
C LEU A 58 -23.09 11.24 -2.85
N PHE A 59 -21.82 11.17 -3.25
CA PHE A 59 -21.16 12.15 -4.08
C PHE A 59 -20.67 11.49 -5.38
N ASP A 60 -20.57 12.29 -6.44
CA ASP A 60 -19.90 11.87 -7.66
C ASP A 60 -18.37 11.95 -7.52
N ARG A 61 -17.65 11.64 -8.60
CA ARG A 61 -16.18 11.63 -8.65
C ARG A 61 -15.56 13.01 -8.36
N THR A 62 -16.31 14.09 -8.61
CA THR A 62 -15.87 15.48 -8.40
C THR A 62 -16.23 16.02 -7.01
N GLY A 63 -16.90 15.21 -6.18
CA GLY A 63 -17.36 15.63 -4.85
C GLY A 63 -18.70 16.38 -4.88
N ARG A 64 -19.41 16.40 -6.01
CA ARG A 64 -20.74 16.99 -6.08
C ARG A 64 -21.77 16.03 -5.49
N GLY A 65 -22.63 16.53 -4.61
CA GLY A 65 -23.68 15.74 -3.98
C GLY A 65 -24.71 15.24 -5.01
N ILE A 66 -24.95 13.94 -5.01
CA ILE A 66 -25.95 13.27 -5.84
C ILE A 66 -27.22 13.03 -5.04
N ARG A 67 -27.09 12.43 -3.86
CA ARG A 67 -28.23 11.94 -3.07
C ARG A 67 -27.89 11.85 -1.58
N ARG A 68 -28.91 11.94 -0.74
CA ARG A 68 -28.80 11.72 0.71
C ARG A 68 -29.79 10.65 1.14
N LEU A 69 -29.33 9.75 2.00
CA LEU A 69 -30.08 8.62 2.54
C LEU A 69 -30.10 8.70 4.06
N ARG A 70 -31.06 8.02 4.69
CA ARG A 70 -31.18 7.96 6.15
C ARG A 70 -31.32 6.50 6.62
N PRO A 71 -30.24 5.69 6.52
CA PRO A 71 -30.29 4.29 6.91
C PRO A 71 -30.40 4.07 8.42
N GLY A 72 -30.13 5.11 9.23
CA GLY A 72 -30.00 5.01 10.67
C GLY A 72 -28.55 5.22 11.12
N ARG A 73 -28.30 5.04 12.42
CA ARG A 73 -26.94 5.19 12.97
C ARG A 73 -26.07 4.02 12.53
N ILE A 74 -24.94 4.34 11.92
CA ILE A 74 -23.96 3.36 11.45
C ILE A 74 -22.72 3.46 12.33
N ARG A 75 -22.21 2.32 12.77
CA ARG A 75 -20.95 2.24 13.51
C ARG A 75 -19.76 2.28 12.55
N HIS A 76 -19.86 1.53 11.46
CA HIS A 76 -18.76 1.32 10.53
C HIS A 76 -19.26 1.06 9.10
N LEU A 77 -18.62 1.69 8.11
CA LEU A 77 -18.77 1.32 6.70
C LEU A 77 -17.86 0.13 6.42
N VAL A 78 -18.45 -1.03 6.14
CA VAL A 78 -17.70 -2.30 6.03
C VAL A 78 -17.08 -2.44 4.65
N GLY A 79 -17.88 -2.33 3.59
CA GLY A 79 -17.37 -2.44 2.22
C GLY A 79 -18.44 -2.82 1.20
N TRP A 80 -18.09 -2.70 -0.07
CA TRP A 80 -18.98 -2.99 -1.19
C TRP A 80 -18.94 -4.47 -1.56
N LEU A 81 -20.12 -5.11 -1.58
CA LEU A 81 -20.26 -6.47 -2.09
C LEU A 81 -20.22 -6.48 -3.62
N ASP A 82 -20.84 -5.47 -4.23
CA ASP A 82 -20.87 -5.22 -5.67
C ASP A 82 -21.11 -3.71 -5.93
N SER A 83 -21.48 -3.34 -7.15
CA SER A 83 -21.73 -1.93 -7.52
C SER A 83 -22.99 -1.31 -6.91
N GLU A 84 -23.91 -2.12 -6.38
CA GLU A 84 -25.20 -1.69 -5.84
C GLU A 84 -25.29 -1.87 -4.32
N HIS A 85 -24.59 -2.86 -3.77
CA HIS A 85 -24.75 -3.32 -2.40
C HIS A 85 -23.57 -2.91 -1.52
N LEU A 86 -23.84 -2.03 -0.56
CA LEU A 86 -22.89 -1.60 0.46
C LEU A 86 -23.22 -2.28 1.79
N LEU A 87 -22.25 -2.97 2.37
CA LEU A 87 -22.37 -3.55 3.70
C LEU A 87 -21.97 -2.52 4.76
N VAL A 88 -22.76 -2.44 5.83
CA VAL A 88 -22.54 -1.58 6.98
C VAL A 88 -22.75 -2.34 8.28
N HIS A 89 -22.04 -1.94 9.33
CA HIS A 89 -22.29 -2.38 10.70
C HIS A 89 -23.05 -1.27 11.41
N ASP A 90 -24.28 -1.55 11.83
CA ASP A 90 -25.13 -0.57 12.49
C ASP A 90 -24.77 -0.40 13.99
N ASP A 91 -25.42 0.56 14.65
CA ASP A 91 -25.18 0.83 16.06
C ASP A 91 -25.75 -0.26 16.99
N ASP A 92 -26.76 -1.02 16.52
CA ASP A 92 -27.38 -2.15 17.23
C ASP A 92 -26.55 -3.44 17.16
N GLY A 93 -25.47 -3.45 16.36
CA GLY A 93 -24.55 -4.56 16.20
C GLY A 93 -24.86 -5.48 15.01
N TYR A 94 -25.84 -5.16 14.17
CA TYR A 94 -26.19 -5.96 13.00
C TYR A 94 -25.37 -5.57 11.77
N LEU A 95 -25.07 -6.57 10.95
CA LEU A 95 -24.63 -6.33 9.58
C LEU A 95 -25.86 -6.08 8.69
N ARG A 96 -25.85 -4.95 7.99
CA ARG A 96 -26.90 -4.57 7.04
C ARG A 96 -26.32 -4.38 5.65
N CYS A 97 -27.06 -4.87 4.67
CA CYS A 97 -26.84 -4.58 3.27
C CYS A 97 -27.75 -3.42 2.86
N LEU A 98 -27.14 -2.32 2.43
CA LEU A 98 -27.80 -1.18 1.83
C LEU A 98 -27.73 -1.32 0.31
N ARG A 99 -28.89 -1.30 -0.35
CA ARG A 99 -28.95 -1.19 -1.81
C ARG A 99 -29.01 0.28 -2.18
N LEU A 100 -27.99 0.75 -2.87
CA LEU A 100 -27.80 2.16 -3.22
C LEU A 100 -28.19 2.46 -4.68
N SER A 101 -28.75 1.51 -5.41
CA SER A 101 -29.40 1.73 -6.70
C SER A 101 -30.93 1.62 -6.56
N GLY A 102 -31.67 2.40 -7.35
CA GLY A 102 -33.14 2.39 -7.34
C GLY A 102 -33.76 2.95 -6.05
N ASP A 103 -34.80 2.27 -5.56
CA ASP A 103 -35.71 2.72 -4.48
C ASP A 103 -35.13 2.65 -3.06
N ASP A 104 -33.81 2.54 -2.91
CA ASP A 104 -33.09 2.55 -1.64
C ASP A 104 -33.70 1.59 -0.58
N SER A 105 -33.37 0.31 -0.70
CA SER A 105 -33.77 -0.70 0.29
C SER A 105 -32.61 -1.03 1.22
N GLN A 106 -32.92 -1.39 2.47
CA GLN A 106 -31.94 -1.95 3.40
C GLN A 106 -32.46 -3.23 4.03
N ARG A 107 -31.53 -4.12 4.40
CA ARG A 107 -31.85 -5.36 5.10
C ARG A 107 -30.73 -5.78 6.03
N VAL A 108 -31.12 -6.43 7.13
CA VAL A 108 -30.18 -7.18 7.97
C VAL A 108 -29.82 -8.47 7.23
N ILE A 109 -28.53 -8.78 7.11
CA ILE A 109 -28.08 -10.00 6.42
C ILE A 109 -28.15 -11.23 7.34
N GLU A 110 -28.10 -11.04 8.66
CA GLU A 110 -28.16 -12.12 9.64
C GLU A 110 -28.74 -11.62 10.98
N GLY A 111 -29.48 -12.49 11.70
CA GLY A 111 -30.04 -12.16 13.02
C GLY A 111 -29.04 -12.09 14.18
N ARG A 112 -27.75 -12.41 13.99
CA ARG A 112 -26.74 -12.34 15.05
C ARG A 112 -26.20 -10.91 15.18
N ARG A 113 -25.99 -10.48 16.43
CA ARG A 113 -25.30 -9.23 16.74
C ARG A 113 -23.79 -9.47 16.86
N TRP A 114 -23.03 -8.64 16.18
CA TRP A 114 -21.58 -8.63 16.20
C TRP A 114 -21.08 -7.44 17.03
N ALA A 115 -20.15 -7.72 17.95
CA ALA A 115 -19.50 -6.68 18.74
C ALA A 115 -18.59 -5.82 17.87
N TRP A 116 -17.93 -6.46 16.90
CA TRP A 116 -17.00 -5.82 15.99
C TRP A 116 -17.01 -6.47 14.61
N VAL A 117 -16.75 -5.67 13.57
CA VAL A 117 -16.67 -6.09 12.17
C VAL A 117 -15.52 -5.36 11.48
N SER A 118 -14.66 -6.11 10.78
CA SER A 118 -13.57 -5.58 9.95
C SER A 118 -14.09 -4.87 8.68
N ARG A 119 -13.21 -4.20 7.95
CA ARG A 119 -13.49 -3.82 6.55
C ARG A 119 -13.51 -5.05 5.66
N LEU A 120 -14.30 -5.00 4.58
CA LEU A 120 -14.29 -6.02 3.54
C LEU A 120 -12.94 -6.00 2.82
N SER A 121 -12.21 -7.12 2.92
CA SER A 121 -10.90 -7.28 2.31
C SER A 121 -10.88 -8.58 1.51
N GLY A 122 -10.66 -8.48 0.20
CA GLY A 122 -10.69 -9.65 -0.70
C GLY A 122 -12.02 -10.42 -0.68
N GLY A 123 -13.15 -9.73 -0.47
CA GLY A 123 -14.48 -10.35 -0.37
C GLY A 123 -14.75 -11.08 0.95
N ARG A 124 -13.85 -10.99 1.93
CA ARG A 124 -13.99 -11.64 3.23
C ARG A 124 -14.01 -10.62 4.37
N LEU A 125 -14.55 -11.05 5.50
CA LEU A 125 -14.63 -10.29 6.74
C LEU A 125 -14.16 -11.12 7.92
N LEU A 126 -13.49 -10.47 8.85
CA LEU A 126 -13.50 -10.87 10.26
C LEU A 126 -14.65 -10.21 11.01
N VAL A 127 -15.34 -10.99 11.83
CA VAL A 127 -16.38 -10.54 12.76
C VAL A 127 -16.16 -11.15 14.14
N GLN A 128 -16.43 -10.37 15.18
CA GLN A 128 -16.31 -10.83 16.57
C GLN A 128 -17.67 -10.81 17.27
N SER A 129 -18.04 -11.92 17.91
CA SER A 129 -19.25 -12.02 18.72
C SER A 129 -19.13 -11.19 20.01
N SER A 130 -20.24 -10.95 20.68
CA SER A 130 -20.25 -10.33 22.03
C SER A 130 -19.54 -11.15 23.10
N GLU A 131 -19.31 -12.44 22.84
CA GLU A 131 -18.59 -13.35 23.73
C GLU A 131 -17.08 -13.41 23.44
N GLY A 132 -16.62 -12.68 22.41
CA GLY A 132 -15.21 -12.59 22.05
C GLY A 132 -14.75 -13.63 21.01
N SER A 133 -15.64 -14.51 20.54
CA SER A 133 -15.33 -15.46 19.48
C SER A 133 -15.16 -14.77 18.12
N LEU A 134 -14.14 -15.17 17.38
CA LEU A 134 -13.76 -14.58 16.10
C LEU A 134 -14.10 -15.53 14.96
N TYR A 135 -14.73 -14.98 13.93
CA TYR A 135 -15.14 -15.72 12.74
C TYR A 135 -14.60 -15.04 11.48
N GLU A 136 -14.30 -15.85 10.46
CA GLU A 136 -14.15 -15.38 9.09
C GLU A 136 -15.40 -15.72 8.30
N GLY A 137 -15.90 -14.77 7.52
CA GLY A 137 -17.04 -15.02 6.65
C GLY A 137 -16.92 -14.35 5.29
N THR A 138 -17.63 -14.95 4.32
CA THR A 138 -17.85 -14.40 2.98
C THR A 138 -19.30 -13.91 2.92
N PRO A 139 -19.56 -12.59 3.06
CA PRO A 139 -20.91 -12.06 3.07
C PRO A 139 -21.51 -12.02 1.66
N ASN A 140 -22.84 -12.15 1.59
CA ASN A 140 -23.64 -11.84 0.41
C ASN A 140 -24.80 -10.90 0.81
N PRO A 141 -25.57 -10.31 -0.14
CA PRO A 141 -26.64 -9.37 0.21
C PRO A 141 -27.75 -9.94 1.11
N PHE A 142 -27.84 -11.27 1.25
CA PHE A 142 -28.90 -11.99 1.94
C PHE A 142 -28.40 -12.78 3.17
N GLY A 143 -27.11 -12.79 3.47
CA GLY A 143 -26.51 -13.59 4.53
C GLY A 143 -25.02 -13.86 4.32
N TRP A 144 -24.63 -15.11 4.54
CA TRP A 144 -23.25 -15.58 4.42
C TRP A 144 -23.19 -16.73 3.42
N ASP A 145 -22.23 -16.67 2.49
CA ASP A 145 -21.86 -17.84 1.68
C ASP A 145 -21.05 -18.83 2.53
N SER A 146 -20.19 -18.30 3.40
CA SER A 146 -19.46 -19.07 4.41
C SER A 146 -19.30 -18.24 5.68
N LEU A 147 -19.32 -18.91 6.83
CA LEU A 147 -19.00 -18.34 8.13
C LEU A 147 -18.34 -19.42 8.99
N GLU A 148 -17.06 -19.26 9.24
CA GLU A 148 -16.22 -20.23 9.97
C GLU A 148 -15.67 -19.59 11.23
N GLN A 149 -15.74 -20.32 12.35
CA GLN A 149 -15.12 -19.87 13.60
C GLN A 149 -13.62 -20.11 13.56
N LEU A 150 -12.84 -19.04 13.66
CA LEU A 150 -11.38 -19.12 13.70
C LEU A 150 -10.86 -19.27 15.14
N ARG A 151 -11.51 -18.61 16.11
CA ARG A 151 -11.11 -18.62 17.52
C ARG A 151 -12.33 -18.56 18.44
N GLU A 152 -12.29 -19.30 19.54
CA GLU A 152 -13.29 -19.20 20.61
C GLU A 152 -13.16 -17.92 21.42
N LEU A 153 -11.93 -17.48 21.69
CA LEU A 153 -11.64 -16.24 22.39
C LEU A 153 -10.48 -15.51 21.71
N ALA A 154 -10.77 -14.34 21.15
CA ALA A 154 -9.80 -13.43 20.58
C ALA A 154 -9.69 -12.16 21.44
N ALA A 155 -8.53 -11.51 21.36
CA ALA A 155 -8.36 -10.18 21.93
C ALA A 155 -9.28 -9.17 21.24
N ASP A 156 -9.64 -8.11 21.97
CA ASP A 156 -10.52 -7.06 21.45
C ASP A 156 -9.90 -6.38 20.21
N PRO A 157 -10.57 -6.44 19.04
CA PRO A 157 -10.09 -5.86 17.80
C PRO A 157 -10.17 -4.33 17.81
N LEU A 158 -9.10 -3.69 17.35
CA LEU A 158 -9.11 -2.30 16.92
C LEU A 158 -9.32 -2.21 15.40
N ALA A 159 -8.57 -3.00 14.63
CA ALA A 159 -8.64 -3.08 13.18
C ALA A 159 -8.20 -4.47 12.69
N ALA A 160 -8.60 -4.87 11.48
CA ALA A 160 -7.98 -5.99 10.80
C ALA A 160 -7.88 -5.73 9.31
N ASP A 161 -6.88 -6.33 8.68
CA ASP A 161 -6.73 -6.34 7.23
C ASP A 161 -6.10 -7.66 6.77
N ARG A 162 -6.26 -7.98 5.49
CA ARG A 162 -5.66 -9.18 4.89
C ARG A 162 -4.30 -8.84 4.29
N CYS A 163 -3.38 -9.76 4.41
CA CYS A 163 -2.17 -9.85 3.60
C CYS A 163 -2.18 -11.22 2.90
N GLY A 164 -1.20 -11.51 2.05
CA GLY A 164 -1.14 -12.74 1.27
C GLY A 164 -1.05 -14.01 2.11
N ASP A 165 -0.62 -13.89 3.37
CA ASP A 165 -0.53 -14.97 4.35
C ASP A 165 -1.75 -15.06 5.29
N GLY A 166 -2.79 -14.24 5.09
CA GLY A 166 -4.04 -14.32 5.84
C GLY A 166 -4.41 -13.03 6.56
N TRP A 167 -5.13 -13.15 7.66
CA TRP A 167 -5.59 -12.00 8.42
C TRP A 167 -4.58 -11.54 9.45
N TRP A 168 -4.48 -10.23 9.59
CA TRP A 168 -3.75 -9.56 10.63
C TRP A 168 -4.68 -8.68 11.44
N LEU A 169 -4.67 -8.89 12.75
CA LEU A 169 -5.52 -8.23 13.74
C LEU A 169 -4.68 -7.25 14.55
N LEU A 170 -5.04 -5.97 14.49
CA LEU A 170 -4.56 -4.97 15.44
C LEU A 170 -5.50 -4.98 16.65
N THR A 171 -4.97 -5.24 17.83
CA THR A 171 -5.74 -5.32 19.08
C THR A 171 -5.83 -3.97 19.79
N LEU A 172 -6.76 -3.83 20.74
CA LEU A 172 -6.83 -2.67 21.65
C LEU A 172 -5.56 -2.51 22.50
N SER A 173 -4.78 -3.56 22.69
CA SER A 173 -3.47 -3.54 23.37
C SER A 173 -2.34 -3.04 22.46
N GLU A 174 -2.66 -2.52 21.28
CA GLU A 174 -1.72 -1.96 20.30
C GLU A 174 -0.72 -2.99 19.72
N THR A 175 -1.08 -4.27 19.77
CA THR A 175 -0.31 -5.38 19.20
C THR A 175 -0.91 -5.88 17.90
N LEU A 176 -0.05 -6.34 17.00
CA LEU A 176 -0.43 -7.00 15.76
C LEU A 176 -0.32 -8.52 15.94
N GLU A 177 -1.38 -9.23 15.60
CA GLU A 177 -1.49 -10.68 15.70
C GLU A 177 -1.97 -11.27 14.37
N GLN A 178 -1.35 -12.36 13.92
CA GLN A 178 -1.88 -13.12 12.79
C GLN A 178 -3.08 -13.96 13.24
N VAL A 179 -4.06 -14.14 12.36
CA VAL A 179 -5.23 -14.99 12.61
C VAL A 179 -5.31 -16.08 11.53
N PRO A 180 -5.14 -17.37 11.90
CA PRO A 180 -4.81 -17.88 13.24
C PRO A 180 -3.37 -17.53 13.68
N PRO A 181 -3.09 -17.50 15.00
CA PRO A 181 -1.78 -17.10 15.50
C PRO A 181 -0.69 -18.11 15.13
N THR A 182 0.35 -17.62 14.47
CA THR A 182 1.55 -18.40 14.10
C THR A 182 2.72 -18.16 15.04
N SER A 183 2.71 -17.05 15.77
CA SER A 183 3.74 -16.63 16.70
C SER A 183 3.12 -16.21 18.03
N THR A 184 3.85 -16.46 19.11
CA THR A 184 3.51 -15.98 20.46
C THR A 184 4.16 -14.64 20.79
N VAL A 185 5.00 -14.12 19.90
CA VAL A 185 5.70 -12.85 20.09
C VAL A 185 4.75 -11.70 19.78
N ALA A 186 4.48 -10.85 20.77
CA ALA A 186 3.73 -9.63 20.57
C ALA A 186 4.48 -8.69 19.63
N MET A 187 3.79 -8.19 18.59
CA MET A 187 4.35 -7.25 17.62
C MET A 187 3.74 -5.86 17.85
N PRO A 188 4.47 -4.90 18.45
CA PRO A 188 3.94 -3.55 18.67
C PRO A 188 3.61 -2.86 17.35
N ALA A 189 2.37 -2.40 17.19
CA ALA A 189 1.87 -1.85 15.94
C ALA A 189 1.20 -0.49 16.07
N GLY A 190 0.62 -0.17 17.23
CA GLY A 190 0.00 1.12 17.49
C GLY A 190 -1.51 1.11 17.25
N HIS A 191 -2.00 2.03 16.42
CA HIS A 191 -3.41 2.41 16.36
C HIS A 191 -4.05 2.34 14.97
N LEU A 192 -3.23 2.32 13.92
CA LEU A 192 -3.68 2.20 12.55
C LEU A 192 -3.07 0.96 11.91
N LEU A 193 -3.85 0.31 11.04
CA LEU A 193 -3.45 -0.82 10.22
C LEU A 193 -4.02 -0.62 8.82
N SER A 194 -3.18 -0.84 7.80
CA SER A 194 -3.59 -0.91 6.40
C SER A 194 -2.71 -1.89 5.65
N SER A 195 -3.29 -2.62 4.71
CA SER A 195 -2.59 -3.57 3.85
C SER A 195 -2.82 -3.27 2.37
N ASN A 196 -1.93 -3.77 1.52
CA ASN A 196 -2.17 -3.85 0.08
C ASN A 196 -2.88 -5.15 -0.33
N GLY A 197 -3.21 -6.02 0.63
CA GLY A 197 -3.88 -7.31 0.40
C GLY A 197 -2.94 -8.43 -0.04
N ALA A 198 -1.65 -8.16 -0.26
CA ALA A 198 -0.74 -9.10 -0.92
C ALA A 198 0.52 -9.37 -0.10
N ASP A 199 1.37 -8.39 0.13
CA ASP A 199 2.72 -8.62 0.65
C ASP A 199 3.27 -7.49 1.53
N VAL A 200 2.47 -6.44 1.73
CA VAL A 200 2.85 -5.27 2.51
C VAL A 200 1.72 -4.86 3.44
N MET A 201 2.10 -4.52 4.66
CA MET A 201 1.24 -3.81 5.60
C MET A 201 1.94 -2.61 6.21
N CYS A 202 1.16 -1.64 6.64
CA CYS A 202 1.62 -0.48 7.39
C CYS A 202 0.87 -0.42 8.72
N THR A 203 1.60 -0.11 9.78
CA THR A 203 0.98 0.25 11.06
C THR A 203 1.50 1.59 11.54
N ALA A 204 0.70 2.32 12.30
CA ALA A 204 1.12 3.62 12.81
C ALA A 204 0.62 3.88 14.23
N THR A 205 1.44 4.58 15.02
CA THR A 205 1.10 5.03 16.37
C THR A 205 0.58 6.47 16.37
N ARG A 206 -0.02 6.92 17.47
CA ARG A 206 -0.55 8.30 17.60
C ARG A 206 0.52 9.38 17.68
N ASP A 207 1.73 9.02 18.11
CA ASP A 207 2.90 9.91 18.15
C ASP A 207 3.66 9.97 16.81
N GLY A 208 3.16 9.29 15.77
CA GLY A 208 3.64 9.44 14.39
C GLY A 208 4.66 8.39 13.94
N LEU A 209 4.93 7.35 14.73
CA LEU A 209 5.79 6.25 14.29
C LEU A 209 5.03 5.36 13.30
N VAL A 210 5.48 5.37 12.04
CA VAL A 210 4.98 4.49 10.99
C VAL A 210 5.93 3.31 10.82
N ARG A 211 5.39 2.09 10.86
CA ARG A 211 6.11 0.84 10.60
C ARG A 211 5.63 0.23 9.28
N TRP A 212 6.60 -0.24 8.51
CA TRP A 212 6.40 -0.91 7.23
C TRP A 212 6.76 -2.39 7.38
N TRP A 213 5.80 -3.25 7.10
CA TRP A 213 5.91 -4.70 7.21
C TRP A 213 5.91 -5.30 5.80
N GLU A 214 6.91 -6.11 5.46
CA GLU A 214 7.02 -6.77 4.16
C GLU A 214 7.09 -8.28 4.34
N SER A 215 6.50 -9.02 3.39
CA SER A 215 6.72 -10.46 3.31
C SER A 215 8.22 -10.77 3.11
N PRO A 216 8.73 -11.88 3.68
CA PRO A 216 10.11 -12.30 3.44
C PRO A 216 10.44 -12.46 1.95
N GLN A 217 9.46 -12.88 1.14
CA GLN A 217 9.61 -13.07 -0.30
C GLN A 217 9.82 -11.72 -1.03
N LEU A 218 9.02 -10.70 -0.70
CA LEU A 218 9.19 -9.36 -1.26
C LEU A 218 10.54 -8.75 -0.84
N ALA A 219 10.88 -8.87 0.45
CA ALA A 219 12.16 -8.39 0.98
C ALA A 219 13.36 -9.05 0.25
N SER A 220 13.28 -10.36 -0.01
CA SER A 220 14.30 -11.10 -0.75
C SER A 220 14.44 -10.61 -2.19
N ARG A 221 13.32 -10.46 -2.91
CA ARG A 221 13.30 -9.97 -4.29
C ARG A 221 13.85 -8.54 -4.39
N ARG A 222 13.48 -7.67 -3.46
CA ARG A 222 13.99 -6.29 -3.37
C ARG A 222 15.50 -6.27 -3.12
N SER A 223 16.00 -7.11 -2.22
CA SER A 223 17.43 -7.26 -1.95
C SER A 223 18.21 -7.69 -3.21
N GLU A 224 17.67 -8.63 -4.00
CA GLU A 224 18.29 -9.05 -5.26
C GLU A 224 18.33 -7.93 -6.31
N ILE A 225 17.24 -7.17 -6.45
CA ILE A 225 17.19 -6.02 -7.37
C ILE A 225 18.22 -4.97 -6.97
N LEU A 226 18.29 -4.62 -5.68
CA LEU A 226 19.28 -3.66 -5.17
C LEU A 226 20.71 -4.13 -5.41
N LYS A 227 21.01 -5.42 -5.18
CA LYS A 227 22.32 -6.00 -5.49
C LYS A 227 22.66 -5.86 -6.97
N ARG A 228 21.70 -6.14 -7.87
CA ARG A 228 21.90 -6.00 -9.32
C ARG A 228 22.16 -4.55 -9.72
N LEU A 229 21.42 -3.59 -9.17
CA LEU A 229 21.61 -2.16 -9.41
C LEU A 229 22.99 -1.68 -8.94
N VAL A 230 23.42 -2.09 -7.74
CA VAL A 230 24.75 -1.74 -7.23
C VAL A 230 25.85 -2.32 -8.12
N VAL A 231 25.68 -3.56 -8.61
CA VAL A 231 26.64 -4.17 -9.54
C VAL A 231 26.65 -3.45 -10.89
N SER A 232 25.49 -3.06 -11.43
CA SER A 232 25.43 -2.32 -12.71
C SER A 232 26.06 -0.93 -12.59
N GLU A 233 25.80 -0.20 -11.50
CA GLU A 233 26.43 1.10 -11.28
C GLU A 233 27.95 0.99 -11.11
N ARG A 234 28.43 -0.02 -10.37
CA ARG A 234 29.88 -0.28 -10.27
C ARG A 234 30.51 -0.56 -11.63
N ARG A 235 29.84 -1.34 -12.49
CA ARG A 235 30.30 -1.61 -13.87
C ARG A 235 30.29 -0.35 -14.73
N ARG A 236 29.27 0.51 -14.58
CA ARG A 236 29.19 1.79 -15.30
C ARG A 236 30.35 2.71 -14.90
N ILE A 237 30.60 2.85 -13.60
CA ILE A 237 31.72 3.65 -13.07
C ILE A 237 33.06 3.08 -13.53
N ASP A 238 33.25 1.76 -13.48
CA ASP A 238 34.48 1.13 -13.98
C ASP A 238 34.68 1.36 -15.48
N TRP A 239 33.60 1.31 -16.26
CA TRP A 239 33.63 1.61 -17.69
C TRP A 239 33.97 3.09 -17.97
N GLU A 240 33.34 4.02 -17.25
CA GLU A 240 33.63 5.46 -17.36
C GLU A 240 35.08 5.76 -16.98
N GLN A 241 35.58 5.17 -15.89
CA GLN A 241 36.99 5.30 -15.47
C GLN A 241 37.95 4.72 -16.51
N ARG A 242 37.62 3.57 -17.10
CA ARG A 242 38.40 2.96 -18.19
C ARG A 242 38.39 3.81 -19.45
N GLN A 243 37.27 4.44 -19.79
CA GLN A 243 37.20 5.36 -20.92
C GLN A 243 38.09 6.59 -20.70
N VAL A 244 38.00 7.22 -19.52
CA VAL A 244 38.86 8.37 -19.17
C VAL A 244 40.34 7.99 -19.20
N MET A 245 40.71 6.84 -18.64
CA MET A 245 42.09 6.33 -18.73
C MET A 245 42.53 6.08 -20.17
N PHE A 246 41.63 5.61 -21.04
CA PHE A 246 41.94 5.36 -22.44
C PHE A 246 42.12 6.66 -23.23
N GLU A 247 41.26 7.66 -23.02
CA GLU A 247 41.41 8.99 -23.61
C GLU A 247 42.70 9.67 -23.14
N ALA A 248 43.07 9.53 -21.86
CA ALA A 248 44.35 10.00 -21.34
C ALA A 248 45.55 9.27 -21.97
N ALA A 249 45.43 7.96 -22.24
CA ALA A 249 46.47 7.19 -22.91
C ALA A 249 46.67 7.66 -24.36
N LEU A 250 45.59 7.93 -25.09
CA LEU A 250 45.63 8.50 -26.44
C LEU A 250 46.26 9.89 -26.45
N ALA A 251 45.85 10.78 -25.53
CA ALA A 251 46.43 12.11 -25.44
C ALA A 251 47.95 12.07 -25.12
N ALA A 252 48.37 11.21 -24.19
CA ALA A 252 49.78 11.03 -23.87
C ALA A 252 50.59 10.47 -25.06
N GLU A 253 49.96 9.64 -25.89
CA GLU A 253 50.55 9.13 -27.13
C GLU A 253 50.70 10.24 -28.19
N ASP A 254 49.64 11.04 -28.42
CA ASP A 254 49.65 12.17 -29.36
C ASP A 254 50.68 13.25 -28.97
N GLU A 255 50.89 13.45 -27.67
CA GLU A 255 51.89 14.37 -27.11
C GLU A 255 53.33 13.79 -27.08
N GLY A 256 53.52 12.52 -27.50
CA GLY A 256 54.82 11.87 -27.56
C GLY A 256 55.36 11.37 -26.21
N MET A 257 54.55 11.38 -25.15
CA MET A 257 54.89 10.83 -23.82
C MET A 257 54.70 9.31 -23.77
N LEU A 258 55.48 8.59 -24.57
CA LEU A 258 55.32 7.14 -24.81
C LEU A 258 55.32 6.29 -23.53
N THR A 259 56.17 6.61 -22.54
CA THR A 259 56.22 5.85 -21.27
C THR A 259 54.92 5.96 -20.49
N ASN A 260 54.31 7.15 -20.42
CA ASN A 260 53.05 7.39 -19.72
C ASN A 260 51.87 6.70 -20.45
N ALA A 261 51.86 6.75 -21.79
CA ALA A 261 50.87 6.04 -22.59
C ALA A 261 50.95 4.52 -22.38
N ILE A 262 52.16 3.94 -22.31
CA ILE A 262 52.35 2.50 -22.05
C ILE A 262 51.81 2.09 -20.67
N GLU A 263 52.08 2.87 -19.62
CA GLU A 263 51.57 2.59 -18.27
C GLU A 263 50.03 2.60 -18.23
N LEU A 264 49.40 3.59 -18.87
CA LEU A 264 47.94 3.70 -18.94
C LEU A 264 47.32 2.55 -19.75
N TYR A 265 47.90 2.17 -20.89
CA TYR A 265 47.43 1.01 -21.67
C TYR A 265 47.65 -0.32 -20.95
N GLN A 266 48.75 -0.48 -20.19
CA GLN A 266 48.97 -1.64 -19.33
C GLN A 266 47.92 -1.73 -18.21
N ALA A 267 47.62 -0.62 -17.55
CA ALA A 267 46.57 -0.55 -16.53
C ALA A 267 45.18 -0.90 -17.10
N LEU A 268 44.93 -0.58 -18.37
CA LEU A 268 43.73 -0.97 -19.11
C LEU A 268 43.74 -2.43 -19.61
N GLY A 269 44.88 -3.12 -19.57
CA GLY A 269 45.05 -4.49 -20.08
C GLY A 269 45.16 -4.59 -21.61
N ARG A 270 45.44 -3.47 -22.30
CA ARG A 270 45.53 -3.41 -23.78
C ARG A 270 46.93 -3.79 -24.28
N THR A 271 47.21 -5.09 -24.27
CA THR A 271 48.54 -5.65 -24.56
C THR A 271 49.05 -5.41 -25.99
N GLU A 272 48.14 -5.26 -26.97
CA GLU A 272 48.50 -4.96 -28.36
C GLU A 272 49.02 -3.53 -28.53
N ASP A 273 48.37 -2.54 -27.91
CA ASP A 273 48.80 -1.14 -27.93
C ASP A 273 50.13 -0.94 -27.20
N VAL A 274 50.32 -1.64 -26.08
CA VAL A 274 51.59 -1.66 -25.35
C VAL A 274 52.73 -2.19 -26.24
N ARG A 275 52.51 -3.31 -26.96
CA ARG A 275 53.52 -3.86 -27.89
C ARG A 275 53.84 -2.91 -29.03
N ARG A 276 52.82 -2.23 -29.57
CA ARG A 276 52.98 -1.24 -30.64
C ARG A 276 53.88 -0.09 -30.21
N LEU A 277 53.62 0.48 -29.02
CA LEU A 277 54.38 1.61 -28.50
C LEU A 277 55.81 1.24 -28.11
N LEU A 278 56.02 0.07 -27.49
CA LEU A 278 57.36 -0.44 -27.20
C LEU A 278 58.19 -0.63 -28.49
N GLY A 279 57.59 -1.16 -29.55
CA GLY A 279 58.26 -1.29 -30.85
C GLY A 279 58.62 0.06 -31.50
N GLN A 280 57.77 1.09 -31.34
CA GLN A 280 58.08 2.46 -31.78
C GLN A 280 59.22 3.09 -30.98
N GLN A 281 59.26 2.82 -29.67
CA GLN A 281 60.32 3.32 -28.77
C GLN A 281 61.68 2.69 -29.10
N GLU A 282 61.71 1.39 -29.43
CA GLU A 282 62.92 0.68 -29.89
C GLU A 282 63.41 1.18 -31.27
N GLN A 283 62.50 1.47 -32.19
CA GLN A 283 62.86 2.04 -33.50
C GLN A 283 63.40 3.47 -33.40
N ALA A 284 62.82 4.30 -32.52
CA ALA A 284 63.27 5.66 -32.27
C ALA A 284 64.65 5.72 -31.59
N SER A 285 64.99 4.71 -30.78
CA SER A 285 66.29 4.61 -30.10
C SER A 285 67.39 3.93 -30.92
N ALA A 286 67.03 3.13 -31.93
CA ALA A 286 67.98 2.53 -32.88
C ALA A 286 68.32 3.41 -34.10
N GLY A 287 67.59 4.51 -34.30
CA GLY A 287 67.74 5.43 -35.44
C GLY A 287 68.44 6.76 -35.14
N GLY A 288 68.92 6.98 -33.91
CA GLY A 288 69.72 8.15 -33.50
C GLY A 288 71.18 7.79 -33.27
#